data_AF-A0A7C1GC62-F1
#
_entry.id   AF-A0A7C1GC62-F1
#
_cell.length_a   1.000
_cell.length_b   1.000
_cell.length_c   1.000
_cell.angle_alpha   90.00
_cell.angle_beta   90.00
_cell.angle_gamma   90.00
#
_symmetry.space_group_name_H-M   'P 1'
#
loop_
_entity.id
_entity.type
_entity.pdbx_description
1 polymer ?
#
loop_
_entity_poly.entity_id
_entity_poly.type
_entity_poly.pdbx_seq_one_letter_code
_entity_poly.pdbx_strand_id
1 'polypeptide(L)'
;MDKGTRTRNLARVLAILNVEQGSYTYIDKLSQAVSRDLALYYIREALRDYHSLVNRGFQSEEAKKTSEYVIFSELESEIELIRSIQDPVKLREELSMIAAQALAESGRLLYLEEKKATNSEKSGE
;
A
#
# COMPACT_ATOMS: atom_id res chain seq x y z
N MET A 1 5.16 13.98 -17.52
CA MET A 1 4.95 12.67 -16.88
C MET A 1 6.27 12.24 -16.30
N ASP A 2 6.40 12.34 -14.98
CA ASP A 2 7.60 11.88 -14.29
C ASP A 2 7.74 10.36 -14.50
N LYS A 3 8.89 9.90 -14.99
CA LYS A 3 9.21 8.47 -15.13
C LYS A 3 9.67 7.91 -13.78
N GLY A 4 8.95 8.29 -12.71
CA GLY A 4 9.14 7.74 -11.37
C GLY A 4 8.73 6.28 -11.38
N THR A 5 9.56 5.43 -10.77
CA THR A 5 9.31 4.01 -10.54
C THR A 5 7.83 3.79 -10.21
N ARG A 6 7.12 3.07 -11.09
CA ARG A 6 5.66 2.89 -10.94
C ARG A 6 5.41 2.07 -9.67
N THR A 7 5.01 2.72 -8.59
CA THR A 7 4.56 2.03 -7.36
C THR A 7 3.44 1.08 -7.76
N ARG A 8 3.54 -0.18 -7.35
CA ARG A 8 2.50 -1.18 -7.59
C ARG A 8 1.22 -0.81 -6.86
N ASN A 9 0.07 -1.18 -7.40
CA ASN A 9 -1.22 -0.84 -6.81
C ASN A 9 -1.41 -1.54 -5.46
N LEU A 10 -0.96 -2.78 -5.34
CA LEU A 10 -0.95 -3.50 -4.07
C LEU A 10 -0.08 -2.77 -3.04
N ALA A 11 1.11 -2.30 -3.44
CA ALA A 11 1.96 -1.51 -2.56
C ALA A 11 1.29 -0.20 -2.12
N ARG A 12 0.59 0.50 -3.01
CA ARG A 12 -0.20 1.70 -2.66
C ARG A 12 -1.29 1.39 -1.64
N VAL A 13 -2.05 0.30 -1.84
CA VAL A 13 -3.10 -0.10 -0.89
C VAL A 13 -2.51 -0.37 0.49
N LEU A 14 -1.40 -1.10 0.56
CA LEU A 14 -0.71 -1.38 1.83
C LEU A 14 -0.21 -0.11 2.50
N ALA A 15 0.34 0.83 1.72
CA ALA A 15 0.79 2.12 2.21
C ALA A 15 -0.35 2.96 2.79
N ILE A 16 -1.48 3.03 2.08
CA ILE A 16 -2.70 3.72 2.54
C ILE A 16 -3.18 3.13 3.87
N LEU A 17 -3.28 1.81 3.97
CA LEU A 17 -3.67 1.13 5.21
C LEU A 17 -2.70 1.42 6.35
N ASN A 18 -1.40 1.46 6.07
CA ASN A 18 -0.40 1.78 7.08
C ASN A 18 -0.59 3.18 7.65
N VAL A 19 -0.79 4.19 6.80
CA VAL A 19 -1.03 5.58 7.21
C VAL A 19 -2.33 5.70 8.02
N GLU A 20 -3.40 5.09 7.53
CA GLU A 20 -4.74 5.20 8.14
C GLU A 20 -4.91 4.40 9.44
N GLN A 21 -4.10 3.37 9.64
CA GLN A 21 -4.17 2.52 10.83
C GLN A 21 -3.02 2.77 11.80
N GLY A 22 -1.98 3.51 11.39
CA GLY A 22 -0.75 3.68 12.17
C GLY A 22 -0.01 2.36 12.41
N SER A 23 -0.14 1.38 11.50
CA SER A 23 0.29 0.00 11.73
C SER A 23 0.91 -0.64 10.50
N TYR A 24 2.05 -1.31 10.65
CA TYR A 24 2.75 -2.01 9.56
C TYR A 24 2.20 -3.43 9.30
N THR A 25 1.11 -3.81 9.96
CA THR A 25 0.59 -5.19 10.01
C THR A 25 0.55 -5.89 8.66
N TYR A 26 -0.03 -5.26 7.62
CA TYR A 26 -0.17 -5.91 6.31
C TYR A 26 1.13 -5.97 5.52
N ILE A 27 2.01 -4.99 5.70
CA ILE A 27 3.35 -4.98 5.09
C ILE A 27 4.19 -6.11 5.70
N ASP A 28 4.18 -6.22 7.03
CA ASP A 28 4.93 -7.25 7.75
C ASP A 28 4.40 -8.65 7.43
N LYS A 29 3.09 -8.85 7.51
CA LYS A 29 2.43 -10.11 7.13
C LYS A 29 2.83 -10.56 5.72
N LEU A 30 2.80 -9.64 4.75
CA LEU A 30 3.13 -9.98 3.36
C LEU A 30 4.62 -10.31 3.19
N SER A 31 5.51 -9.54 3.81
CA SER A 31 6.96 -9.79 3.75
C SER A 31 7.38 -11.12 4.40
N GLN A 32 6.63 -11.58 5.40
CA GLN A 32 6.90 -12.81 6.14
C GLN A 32 6.16 -14.03 5.59
N ALA A 33 5.36 -13.87 4.52
CA ALA A 33 4.60 -14.98 3.96
C ALA A 33 5.54 -16.05 3.35
N VAL A 34 5.48 -17.26 3.91
CA VAL A 34 6.32 -18.40 3.49
C VAL A 34 5.75 -19.17 2.31
N SER A 35 4.49 -18.93 1.96
CA SER A 35 3.79 -19.61 0.87
C SER A 35 2.89 -18.67 0.11
N ARG A 36 2.59 -19.03 -1.14
CA ARG A 36 1.66 -18.29 -2.00
C ARG A 36 0.29 -18.18 -1.36
N ASP A 37 -0.23 -19.28 -0.82
CA ASP A 37 -1.58 -19.32 -0.26
C ASP A 37 -1.68 -18.39 0.96
N LEU A 38 -0.63 -18.32 1.78
CA LEU A 38 -0.55 -17.39 2.89
C LEU A 38 -0.45 -15.93 2.43
N ALA A 39 0.34 -15.66 1.39
CA ALA A 39 0.43 -14.33 0.79
C ALA A 39 -0.93 -13.87 0.25
N LEU A 40 -1.63 -14.72 -0.50
CA LEU A 40 -2.98 -14.44 -1.02
C LEU A 40 -4.00 -14.25 0.11
N TYR A 41 -3.88 -15.03 1.19
CA TYR A 41 -4.70 -14.83 2.38
C TYR A 41 -4.51 -13.43 2.98
N TYR A 42 -3.26 -12.98 3.16
CA TYR A 42 -2.98 -11.65 3.71
C TYR A 42 -3.36 -10.51 2.77
N ILE A 43 -3.18 -10.68 1.45
CA ILE A 43 -3.66 -9.73 0.45
C ILE A 43 -5.18 -9.58 0.57
N ARG A 44 -5.92 -10.69 0.67
CA ARG A 44 -7.38 -10.65 0.86
C ARG A 44 -7.79 -9.93 2.14
N GLU A 45 -7.09 -10.14 3.26
CA GLU A 45 -7.35 -9.39 4.50
C GLU A 45 -7.13 -7.88 4.31
N ALA A 46 -6.01 -7.50 3.68
CA ALA A 46 -5.69 -6.11 3.40
C ALA A 46 -6.76 -5.44 2.51
N LEU A 47 -7.18 -6.12 1.44
CA LEU A 47 -8.20 -5.59 0.52
C LEU A 47 -9.57 -5.43 1.20
N ARG A 48 -9.95 -6.36 2.07
CA ARG A 48 -11.18 -6.24 2.86
C ARG A 48 -11.16 -4.99 3.74
N ASP A 49 -10.05 -4.77 4.44
CA ASP A 49 -9.89 -3.62 5.31
C ASP A 49 -9.79 -2.31 4.50
N TYR A 50 -9.18 -2.35 3.32
CA TYR A 50 -9.17 -1.23 2.39
C TYR A 50 -10.57 -0.89 1.87
N HIS A 51 -11.40 -1.88 1.53
CA HIS A 51 -12.80 -1.63 1.16
C HIS A 51 -13.59 -1.03 2.31
N SER A 52 -13.36 -1.50 3.55
CA SER A 52 -13.97 -0.89 4.75
C SER A 52 -13.55 0.58 4.90
N LEU A 53 -12.27 0.88 4.69
CA LEU A 53 -11.73 2.23 4.71
C LEU A 53 -12.36 3.15 3.64
N VAL A 54 -12.44 2.68 2.39
CA VAL A 54 -13.07 3.45 1.31
C VAL A 54 -14.52 3.82 1.65
N ASN A 55 -15.27 2.92 2.28
CA ASN A 55 -16.65 3.17 2.67
C ASN A 55 -16.79 4.09 3.89
N ARG A 56 -15.90 3.97 4.88
CA ARG A 56 -15.98 4.77 6.12
C ARG A 56 -15.39 6.18 5.96
N GLY A 57 -14.53 6.38 4.96
CA GLY A 57 -13.76 7.60 4.74
C GLY A 57 -12.35 7.54 5.33
N PHE A 58 -11.53 8.49 4.91
CA PHE A 58 -10.10 8.60 5.23
C PHE A 58 -9.87 9.69 6.28
N GLN A 59 -8.89 9.47 7.15
CA GLN A 59 -8.42 10.49 8.10
C GLN A 59 -7.28 11.32 7.50
N SER A 60 -6.40 10.72 6.69
CA SER A 60 -5.34 11.40 5.97
C SER A 60 -5.82 11.88 4.60
N GLU A 61 -5.60 13.16 4.33
CA GLU A 61 -5.92 13.75 3.03
C GLU A 61 -4.99 13.22 1.93
N GLU A 62 -3.72 12.94 2.24
CA GLU A 62 -2.79 12.32 1.30
C GLU A 62 -3.13 10.86 1.00
N ALA A 63 -3.59 10.09 1.99
CA ALA A 63 -4.07 8.73 1.80
C ALA A 63 -5.32 8.73 0.90
N LYS A 64 -6.28 9.63 1.15
CA LYS A 64 -7.46 9.82 0.30
C LYS A 64 -7.08 10.13 -1.14
N LYS A 65 -6.24 11.13 -1.37
CA LYS A 65 -5.77 11.49 -2.72
C LYS A 65 -5.08 10.31 -3.40
N THR A 66 -4.25 9.59 -2.67
CA THR A 66 -3.51 8.44 -3.23
C THR A 66 -4.45 7.29 -3.59
N SER A 67 -5.57 7.13 -2.87
CA SER A 67 -6.59 6.13 -3.17
C SER A 67 -7.23 6.31 -4.55
N GLU A 68 -7.33 7.55 -5.05
CA GLU A 68 -7.88 7.88 -6.38
C GLU A 68 -7.01 7.35 -7.53
N TYR A 69 -5.73 7.04 -7.25
CA TYR A 69 -4.78 6.50 -8.23
C TYR A 69 -4.61 4.98 -8.12
N VAL A 70 -5.45 4.30 -7.33
CA VAL A 70 -5.48 2.83 -7.27
C VAL A 70 -6.25 2.32 -8.48
N ILE A 71 -5.54 1.69 -9.41
CA ILE A 71 -6.11 1.10 -10.63
C ILE A 71 -6.41 -0.37 -10.35
N PHE A 72 -7.68 -0.70 -10.13
CA PHE A 72 -8.11 -2.05 -9.74
C PHE A 72 -7.76 -3.14 -10.76
N SER A 73 -7.80 -2.86 -12.06
CA SER A 73 -7.41 -3.83 -13.09
C SER A 73 -5.92 -4.20 -13.02
N GLU A 74 -5.06 -3.25 -12.62
CA GLU A 74 -3.64 -3.50 -12.40
C GLU A 74 -3.40 -4.24 -11.09
N LEU A 75 -4.17 -3.91 -10.04
CA LEU A 75 -4.16 -4.63 -8.77
C LEU A 75 -4.55 -6.11 -8.95
N GLU A 76 -5.60 -6.41 -9.72
CA GLU A 76 -5.97 -7.78 -10.08
C GLU A 76 -4.85 -8.50 -10.84
N SER A 77 -4.20 -7.81 -11.78
CA SER A 77 -3.06 -8.37 -12.52
C SER A 77 -1.86 -8.68 -11.61
N GLU A 78 -1.59 -7.83 -10.62
CA GLU A 78 -0.55 -8.06 -9.60
C GLU A 78 -0.88 -9.27 -8.72
N ILE A 79 -2.14 -9.46 -8.34
CA ILE A 79 -2.59 -10.64 -7.57
C ILE A 79 -2.43 -11.93 -8.39
N GLU A 80 -2.81 -11.89 -9.67
CA GLU A 80 -2.65 -13.03 -10.58
C GLU A 80 -1.17 -13.36 -10.83
N LEU A 81 -0.31 -12.35 -10.93
CA LEU A 81 1.14 -12.54 -10.99
C LEU A 81 1.63 -13.31 -9.76
N ILE A 82 1.29 -12.85 -8.54
CA ILE A 82 1.67 -13.53 -7.29
C ILE A 82 1.14 -14.97 -7.28
N ARG A 83 -0.10 -15.19 -7.73
CA ARG A 83 -0.71 -16.53 -7.81
C ARG A 83 0.06 -17.47 -8.74
N SER A 84 0.60 -16.94 -9.84
CA SER A 84 1.32 -17.72 -10.83
C SER A 84 2.73 -18.16 -10.40
N ILE A 85 3.31 -17.53 -9.38
CA ILE A 85 4.67 -17.84 -8.92
C ILE A 85 4.66 -19.18 -8.17
N GLN A 86 5.37 -20.16 -8.71
CA GLN A 86 5.55 -21.48 -8.07
C GLN A 86 6.86 -21.59 -7.28
N ASP A 87 7.86 -20.78 -7.64
CA ASP A 87 9.17 -20.78 -7.00
C ASP A 87 9.13 -19.98 -5.68
N PRO A 88 9.36 -20.61 -4.51
CA PRO A 88 9.33 -19.93 -3.23
C PRO A 88 10.36 -18.81 -3.09
N VAL A 89 11.50 -18.88 -3.77
CA VAL A 89 12.53 -17.82 -3.75
C VAL A 89 12.00 -16.59 -4.47
N LYS A 90 11.53 -16.77 -5.71
CA LYS A 90 10.93 -15.69 -6.51
C LYS A 90 9.71 -15.08 -5.84
N LEU A 91 8.89 -15.91 -5.17
CA LEU A 91 7.75 -15.41 -4.41
C LEU A 91 8.22 -14.46 -3.32
N ARG A 92 9.20 -14.87 -2.50
CA ARG A 92 9.73 -14.01 -1.44
C ARG A 92 10.35 -12.72 -1.97
N GLU A 93 11.08 -12.77 -3.08
CA GLU A 93 11.63 -11.58 -3.74
C GLU A 93 10.52 -10.62 -4.17
N GLU A 94 9.47 -11.14 -4.82
CA GLU A 94 8.34 -10.36 -5.29
C GLU A 94 7.57 -9.70 -4.13
N LEU A 95 7.30 -10.47 -3.06
CA LEU A 95 6.63 -9.94 -1.86
C LEU A 95 7.50 -8.91 -1.13
N SER A 96 8.81 -9.13 -1.06
CA SER A 96 9.77 -8.19 -0.47
C SER A 96 9.79 -6.87 -1.24
N MET A 97 9.73 -6.93 -2.58
CA MET A 97 9.66 -5.74 -3.42
C MET A 97 8.37 -4.95 -3.19
N ILE A 98 7.22 -5.63 -3.10
CA ILE A 98 5.93 -4.98 -2.78
C ILE A 98 5.99 -4.33 -1.40
N ALA A 99 6.53 -5.00 -0.40
CA ALA A 99 6.68 -4.46 0.95
C ALA A 99 7.60 -3.23 0.97
N ALA A 100 8.74 -3.27 0.27
CA ALA A 100 9.66 -2.14 0.16
C ALA A 100 9.00 -0.93 -0.52
N GLN A 101 8.24 -1.16 -1.60
CA GLN A 101 7.48 -0.11 -2.27
C GLN A 101 6.38 0.47 -1.37
N ALA A 102 5.70 -0.37 -0.58
CA ALA A 102 4.67 0.07 0.36
C ALA A 102 5.26 0.96 1.46
N LEU A 103 6.43 0.59 2.01
CA LEU A 103 7.14 1.39 3.00
C LEU A 103 7.63 2.73 2.45
N ALA A 104 8.18 2.73 1.22
CA ALA A 104 8.61 3.96 0.57
C ALA A 104 7.42 4.90 0.32
N GLU A 105 6.29 4.34 -0.15
CA GLU A 105 5.08 5.11 -0.39
C GLU A 105 4.45 5.60 0.91
N SER A 106 4.38 4.80 1.97
CA SER A 106 3.82 5.23 3.25
C SER A 106 4.65 6.36 3.88
N GLY A 107 5.98 6.26 3.85
CA GLY A 107 6.87 7.33 4.28
C GLY A 107 6.67 8.63 3.49
N ARG A 108 6.46 8.53 2.16
CA ARG A 108 6.12 9.68 1.31
C ARG A 108 4.80 10.33 1.73
N LEU A 109 3.76 9.54 1.99
CA LEU A 109 2.44 10.03 2.40
C LEU A 109 2.51 10.75 3.75
N LEU A 110 3.15 10.14 4.75
CA LEU A 110 3.32 10.73 6.08
C LEU A 110 4.07 12.07 6.01
N TYR A 111 5.17 12.12 5.26
CA TYR A 111 5.93 13.35 5.06
C TYR A 111 5.10 14.47 4.42
N LEU A 112 4.26 14.15 3.44
CA LEU A 112 3.41 15.15 2.78
C LEU A 112 2.27 15.63 3.67
N GLU A 113 1.68 14.73 4.47
CA GLU A 113 0.65 15.07 5.43
C GLU A 113 1.19 16.04 6.50
N GLU A 114 2.36 15.73 7.09
CA GLU A 114 3.03 16.59 8.07
C GLU A 114 3.39 17.96 7.47
N LYS A 115 3.97 17.96 6.26
CA LYS A 115 4.34 19.20 5.58
C LYS A 115 3.15 20.12 5.33
N LYS A 116 1.98 19.55 5.03
CA LYS A 116 0.74 20.34 4.89
C LYS A 116 0.30 20.93 6.22
N ALA A 117 0.29 20.13 7.29
CA ALA A 117 -0.09 20.61 8.62
C ALA A 117 0.75 21.82 9.04
N THR A 118 2.08 21.76 8.85
CA THR A 118 2.97 22.89 9.17
C THR A 118 2.73 24.13 8.31
N ASN A 119 2.36 23.98 7.03
CA ASN A 119 2.10 25.11 6.14
C ASN A 119 0.74 25.78 6.43
N SER A 120 -0.27 25.01 6.86
CA SER A 120 -1.55 25.57 7.29
C SER A 120 -1.42 26.41 8.57
N GLU A 121 -0.56 26.00 9.51
CA GLU A 121 -0.31 26.76 10.74
C GLU A 121 0.35 28.11 10.44
N LYS A 122 1.33 28.14 9.52
CA LYS A 122 2.04 29.38 9.13
C LYS A 122 1.24 30.36 8.27
N SER A 123 0.13 29.92 7.68
CA SER A 123 -0.73 30.76 6.82
C SER A 123 -1.92 31.34 7.59
N GLY A 124 -2.12 30.92 8.84
CA GLY A 124 -3.15 31.44 9.75
C GLY A 124 -2.64 32.48 10.76
N GLU A 125 -1.34 32.81 10.70
CA GLU A 125 -0.70 33.97 11.37
C GLU A 125 -0.60 35.16 10.42
#